data_AF-A0A383BWG7-F1
#
_entry.id   AF-A0A383BWG7-F1
#
_cell.length_a   1.000
_cell.length_b   1.000
_cell.length_c   1.000
_cell.angle_alpha   90.00
_cell.angle_beta   90.00
_cell.angle_gamma   90.00
#
_symmetry.space_group_name_H-M   'P 1'
#
loop_
_entity.id
_entity.type
_entity.pdbx_description
1 polymer ?
#
loop_
_entity_poly.entity_id
_entity_poly.type
_entity_poly.pdbx_seq_one_letter_code
_entity_poly.pdbx_strand_id
1 'polypeptide(L)'
;MKKKSKTWEKILQERINRHTKSTSLRNRYQADFRKRGVVKGKLLYDRVCKCLGGVIPKEFLEVGCGIGDICIWFAKQGVDTLGIDIVQEVVDIGNLRKKEESLNNLNFMHLDISKSTAPRKYSFIMCVDVLEHINNDADAVRNMALSLREGGHIYLSVPNKFSLFYIFNDPHYHVPFVALMRQKWANVIVSKLLRRNTGVDVQKLYSRSDIKHLCYSVGYNIQ
;
A
#
# COMPACT_ATOMS: atom_id res chain seq x y z
N MET A 1 -33.05 -6.36 10.31
CA MET A 1 -31.64 -6.46 10.76
C MET A 1 -30.80 -5.31 10.16
N LYS A 2 -30.65 -4.16 10.85
CA LYS A 2 -29.92 -2.96 10.35
C LYS A 2 -29.16 -2.17 11.43
N LYS A 3 -28.79 -2.78 12.57
CA LYS A 3 -28.26 -2.06 13.75
C LYS A 3 -26.75 -2.19 14.04
N LYS A 4 -25.98 -3.01 13.32
CA LYS A 4 -24.55 -3.26 13.66
C LYS A 4 -23.51 -2.36 12.98
N SER A 5 -23.83 -1.59 11.93
CA SER A 5 -22.81 -0.81 11.19
C SER A 5 -22.38 0.50 11.89
N LYS A 6 -23.17 1.03 12.82
CA LYS A 6 -22.96 2.37 13.41
C LYS A 6 -21.95 2.42 14.57
N THR A 7 -21.55 1.28 15.13
CA THR A 7 -20.74 1.23 16.36
C THR A 7 -19.26 1.47 16.08
N TRP A 8 -18.73 0.92 14.98
CA TRP A 8 -17.31 1.05 14.64
C TRP A 8 -16.98 2.37 13.98
N GLU A 9 -17.86 2.94 13.14
CA GLU A 9 -17.68 4.31 12.65
C GLU A 9 -17.53 5.30 13.80
N LYS A 10 -18.28 5.10 14.88
CA LYS A 10 -18.18 5.90 16.11
C LYS A 10 -16.86 5.64 16.86
N ILE A 11 -16.47 4.37 17.07
CA ILE A 11 -15.18 4.02 17.71
C ILE A 11 -13.98 4.51 16.89
N LEU A 12 -14.08 4.41 15.56
CA LEU A 12 -13.09 4.85 14.59
C LEU A 12 -13.00 6.38 14.62
N GLN A 13 -14.13 7.10 14.59
CA GLN A 13 -14.16 8.54 14.79
C GLN A 13 -13.58 8.93 16.15
N GLU A 14 -13.91 8.23 17.25
CA GLU A 14 -13.37 8.51 18.58
C GLU A 14 -11.88 8.20 18.72
N ARG A 15 -11.36 7.17 18.06
CA ARG A 15 -9.92 6.83 18.05
C ARG A 15 -9.12 7.77 17.15
N ILE A 16 -9.63 8.06 15.95
CA ILE A 16 -9.08 9.04 15.01
C ILE A 16 -9.07 10.44 15.64
N ASN A 17 -10.16 10.84 16.31
CA ASN A 17 -10.27 12.14 16.98
C ASN A 17 -9.31 12.28 18.17
N ARG A 18 -8.95 11.18 18.83
CA ARG A 18 -8.00 11.20 19.97
C ARG A 18 -6.53 11.30 19.56
N HIS A 19 -6.14 10.83 18.37
CA HIS A 19 -4.71 10.66 18.03
C HIS A 19 -4.25 11.37 16.74
N THR A 20 -5.17 11.87 15.90
CA THR A 20 -4.78 12.56 14.65
C THR A 20 -5.15 14.04 14.64
N LYS A 21 -4.14 14.92 14.55
CA LYS A 21 -4.32 16.36 14.28
C LYS A 21 -4.77 16.64 12.83
N SER A 22 -4.75 15.65 11.94
CA SER A 22 -4.99 15.83 10.50
C SER A 22 -6.43 15.55 10.08
N THR A 23 -7.13 16.58 9.61
CA THR A 23 -8.45 16.52 8.95
C THR A 23 -8.43 15.69 7.66
N SER A 24 -7.27 15.45 7.04
CA SER A 24 -7.17 14.70 5.77
C SER A 24 -7.35 13.19 5.93
N LEU A 25 -6.90 12.62 7.05
CA LEU A 25 -7.17 11.21 7.40
C LEU A 25 -8.64 11.02 7.74
N ARG A 26 -9.29 11.96 8.43
CA ARG A 26 -10.74 11.92 8.72
C ARG A 26 -11.60 11.85 7.46
N ASN A 27 -11.29 12.64 6.44
CA ASN A 27 -12.09 12.70 5.21
C ASN A 27 -11.80 11.56 4.21
N ARG A 28 -10.57 11.01 4.20
CA ARG A 28 -10.22 9.83 3.38
C ARG A 28 -10.96 8.55 3.78
N TYR A 29 -11.60 8.50 4.95
CA TYR A 29 -12.21 7.28 5.49
C TYR A 29 -13.74 7.20 5.31
N GLN A 30 -14.38 8.30 4.89
CA GLN A 30 -15.84 8.35 4.72
C GLN A 30 -16.24 7.54 3.46
N ALA A 31 -17.06 6.50 3.65
CA ALA A 31 -17.85 5.69 2.71
C ALA A 31 -17.40 5.46 1.23
N ASP A 32 -17.03 6.49 0.47
CA ASP A 32 -16.62 6.42 -0.93
C ASP A 32 -15.31 5.66 -1.13
N PHE A 33 -14.35 5.80 -0.20
CA PHE A 33 -13.11 5.03 -0.24
C PHE A 33 -13.34 3.53 -0.07
N ARG A 34 -14.35 3.09 0.71
CA ARG A 34 -14.66 1.66 0.86
C ARG A 34 -15.20 1.07 -0.44
N LYS A 35 -16.11 1.76 -1.12
CA LYS A 35 -16.62 1.29 -2.42
C LYS A 35 -15.49 1.18 -3.44
N ARG A 36 -14.61 2.20 -3.51
CA ARG A 36 -13.43 2.17 -4.38
C ARG A 36 -12.42 1.09 -3.97
N GLY A 37 -12.20 0.88 -2.68
CA GLY A 37 -11.30 -0.13 -2.13
C GLY A 37 -11.75 -1.56 -2.44
N VAL A 38 -13.04 -1.86 -2.29
CA VAL A 38 -13.62 -3.15 -2.67
C VAL A 38 -13.49 -3.39 -4.18
N VAL A 39 -13.78 -2.39 -5.02
CA VAL A 39 -13.60 -2.49 -6.46
C VAL A 39 -12.11 -2.67 -6.83
N LYS A 40 -11.20 -1.93 -6.18
CA LYS A 40 -9.75 -2.08 -6.36
C LYS A 40 -9.30 -3.48 -5.97
N GLY A 41 -9.76 -3.99 -4.83
CA GLY A 41 -9.49 -5.35 -4.35
C GLY A 41 -9.92 -6.40 -5.37
N LYS A 42 -11.14 -6.30 -5.90
CA LYS A 42 -11.63 -7.17 -6.97
C LYS A 42 -10.77 -7.11 -8.22
N LEU A 43 -10.53 -5.91 -8.76
CA LEU A 43 -9.79 -5.73 -10.00
C LEU A 43 -8.34 -6.24 -9.90
N LEU A 44 -7.70 -5.98 -8.76
CA LEU A 44 -6.36 -6.49 -8.49
C LEU A 44 -6.37 -8.01 -8.34
N TYR A 45 -7.33 -8.58 -7.61
CA TYR A 45 -7.49 -10.02 -7.49
C TYR A 45 -7.66 -10.70 -8.86
N ASP A 46 -8.56 -10.19 -9.71
CA ASP A 46 -8.81 -10.70 -11.05
C ASP A 46 -7.55 -10.63 -11.92
N ARG A 47 -6.80 -9.51 -11.82
CA ARG A 47 -5.52 -9.33 -12.53
C ARG A 47 -4.46 -10.32 -12.05
N VAL A 48 -4.35 -10.52 -10.75
CA VAL A 48 -3.41 -11.48 -10.14
C VAL A 48 -3.72 -12.89 -10.61
N CYS A 49 -4.97 -13.33 -10.49
CA CYS A 49 -5.37 -14.66 -10.94
C CYS A 49 -5.06 -14.85 -12.43
N LYS A 50 -5.33 -13.84 -13.27
CA LYS A 50 -4.98 -13.89 -14.70
C LYS A 50 -3.47 -14.00 -14.94
N CYS A 51 -2.66 -13.22 -14.23
CA CYS A 51 -1.20 -13.28 -14.33
C CYS A 51 -0.62 -14.62 -13.85
N LEU A 52 -1.29 -15.28 -12.90
CA LEU A 52 -0.91 -16.60 -12.38
C LEU A 52 -1.56 -17.77 -13.15
N GLY A 53 -2.04 -17.55 -14.38
CA GLY A 53 -2.62 -18.62 -15.20
C GLY A 53 -3.94 -19.19 -14.65
N GLY A 54 -4.71 -18.39 -13.91
CA GLY A 54 -5.95 -18.79 -13.26
C GLY A 54 -5.77 -19.37 -11.86
N VAL A 55 -4.53 -19.48 -11.37
CA VAL A 55 -4.25 -20.01 -10.03
C VAL A 55 -4.55 -18.95 -8.96
N ILE A 56 -5.33 -19.36 -7.96
CA ILE A 56 -5.59 -18.56 -6.76
C ILE A 56 -4.40 -18.73 -5.80
N PRO A 57 -3.78 -17.64 -5.32
CA PRO A 57 -2.70 -17.74 -4.35
C PRO A 57 -3.20 -18.35 -3.03
N LYS A 58 -2.40 -19.20 -2.39
CA LYS A 58 -2.76 -19.84 -1.12
C LYS A 58 -2.51 -18.92 0.07
N GLU A 59 -1.34 -18.30 0.10
CA GLU A 59 -0.92 -17.33 1.11
C GLU A 59 -0.57 -16.00 0.46
N PHE A 60 -1.18 -14.94 0.98
CA PHE A 60 -1.09 -13.59 0.47
C PHE A 60 -0.55 -12.62 1.53
N LEU A 61 0.41 -11.80 1.13
CA LEU A 61 0.89 -10.66 1.91
C LEU A 61 0.61 -9.35 1.16
N GLU A 62 -0.06 -8.41 1.82
CA GLU A 62 -0.18 -7.02 1.35
C GLU A 62 0.75 -6.12 2.17
N VAL A 63 1.67 -5.43 1.49
CA VAL A 63 2.61 -4.48 2.08
C VAL A 63 2.06 -3.06 1.93
N GLY A 64 1.92 -2.36 3.06
CA GLY A 64 1.23 -1.07 3.14
C GLY A 64 -0.28 -1.22 2.93
N CYS A 65 -0.89 -2.14 3.68
CA CYS A 65 -2.28 -2.54 3.48
C CYS A 65 -3.32 -1.47 3.84
N GLY A 66 -2.92 -0.37 4.48
CA GLY A 66 -3.83 0.64 4.98
C GLY A 66 -4.91 0.01 5.87
N ILE A 67 -6.18 0.32 5.58
CA ILE A 67 -7.33 -0.24 6.31
C ILE A 67 -7.77 -1.62 5.83
N GLY A 68 -7.04 -2.24 4.89
CA GLY A 68 -7.22 -3.64 4.51
C GLY A 68 -8.31 -3.93 3.48
N ASP A 69 -8.66 -3.01 2.59
CA ASP A 69 -9.68 -3.26 1.56
C ASP A 69 -9.33 -4.42 0.62
N ILE A 70 -8.07 -4.48 0.17
CA ILE A 70 -7.56 -5.55 -0.69
C ILE A 70 -7.43 -6.84 0.13
N CYS A 71 -6.78 -6.78 1.30
CA CYS A 71 -6.72 -7.89 2.25
C CYS A 71 -8.09 -8.56 2.51
N ILE A 72 -9.13 -7.79 2.81
CA ILE A 72 -10.49 -8.30 3.07
C ILE A 72 -11.05 -8.99 1.82
N TRP A 73 -10.80 -8.44 0.63
CA TRP A 73 -11.25 -9.08 -0.61
C TRP A 73 -10.59 -10.45 -0.81
N PHE A 74 -9.26 -10.53 -0.70
CA PHE A 74 -8.52 -11.80 -0.83
C PHE A 74 -8.95 -12.83 0.21
N ALA A 75 -9.11 -12.41 1.47
CA ALA A 75 -9.59 -13.29 2.52
C ALA A 75 -11.00 -13.83 2.25
N LYS A 76 -11.91 -13.01 1.69
CA LYS A 76 -13.25 -13.46 1.26
C LYS A 76 -13.22 -14.50 0.13
N GLN A 77 -12.12 -14.58 -0.64
CA GLN A 77 -11.90 -15.63 -1.64
C GLN A 77 -11.25 -16.90 -1.05
N GLY A 78 -11.05 -16.97 0.27
CA GLY A 78 -10.48 -18.13 0.96
C GLY A 78 -8.95 -18.12 1.07
N VAL A 79 -8.28 -17.02 0.70
CA VAL A 79 -6.81 -16.91 0.75
C VAL A 79 -6.33 -16.62 2.19
N ASP A 80 -5.29 -17.31 2.68
CA ASP A 80 -4.66 -16.97 3.97
C ASP A 80 -3.88 -15.66 3.83
N THR A 81 -4.40 -14.61 4.45
CA THR A 81 -4.00 -13.23 4.17
C THR A 81 -3.37 -12.56 5.38
N LEU A 82 -2.22 -11.94 5.18
CA LEU A 82 -1.63 -10.98 6.11
C LEU A 82 -1.54 -9.60 5.45
N GLY A 83 -2.09 -8.57 6.10
CA GLY A 83 -1.79 -7.18 5.79
C GLY A 83 -0.74 -6.62 6.75
N ILE A 84 0.29 -5.96 6.23
CA ILE A 84 1.24 -5.22 7.05
C ILE A 84 1.23 -3.73 6.72
N ASP A 85 1.41 -2.90 7.73
CA ASP A 85 1.56 -1.45 7.56
C ASP A 85 2.49 -0.89 8.64
N ILE A 86 3.16 0.23 8.36
CA ILE A 86 4.01 0.95 9.33
C ILE A 86 3.17 1.84 10.26
N VAL A 87 1.91 2.12 9.91
CA VAL A 87 1.01 2.93 10.72
C VAL A 87 0.14 2.03 11.61
N GLN A 88 0.43 1.99 12.91
CA GLN A 88 -0.30 1.14 13.87
C GLN A 88 -1.82 1.38 13.85
N GLU A 89 -2.27 2.62 13.65
CA GLU A 89 -3.68 2.98 13.65
C GLU A 89 -4.45 2.29 12.52
N VAL A 90 -3.86 2.14 11.34
CA VAL A 90 -4.55 1.50 10.21
C VAL A 90 -4.60 -0.02 10.36
N VAL A 91 -3.57 -0.61 10.99
CA VAL A 91 -3.53 -2.02 11.41
C VAL A 91 -4.63 -2.33 12.42
N ASP A 92 -4.82 -1.47 13.42
CA ASP A 92 -5.89 -1.60 14.40
C ASP A 92 -7.25 -1.61 13.72
N ILE A 93 -7.48 -0.67 12.78
CA ILE A 93 -8.71 -0.57 12.00
C ILE A 93 -8.93 -1.83 11.16
N GLY A 94 -7.90 -2.34 10.49
CA GLY A 94 -7.96 -3.59 9.73
C GLY A 94 -8.38 -4.77 10.62
N ASN A 95 -7.80 -4.90 11.81
CA ASN A 95 -8.15 -5.95 12.77
C ASN A 95 -9.59 -5.85 13.29
N LEU A 96 -10.14 -4.64 13.42
CA LEU A 96 -11.56 -4.45 13.75
C LEU A 96 -12.46 -4.91 12.60
N ARG A 97 -12.13 -4.52 11.36
CA ARG A 97 -12.88 -4.91 10.16
C ARG A 97 -12.86 -6.42 9.92
N LYS A 98 -11.72 -7.08 10.13
CA LYS A 98 -11.61 -8.55 10.11
C LYS A 98 -12.66 -9.20 11.02
N LYS A 99 -12.80 -8.71 12.26
CA LYS A 99 -13.77 -9.25 13.23
C LYS A 99 -15.22 -9.02 12.79
N GLU A 100 -15.53 -7.84 12.23
CA GLU A 100 -16.86 -7.54 11.70
C GLU A 100 -17.26 -8.48 10.55
N GLU A 101 -16.32 -8.76 9.66
CA GLU A 101 -16.51 -9.64 8.49
C GLU A 101 -16.37 -11.14 8.86
N SER A 102 -16.05 -11.46 10.12
CA SER A 102 -15.85 -12.83 10.60
C SER A 102 -14.80 -13.63 9.80
N LEU A 103 -13.72 -12.97 9.38
CA LEU A 103 -12.66 -13.56 8.54
C LEU A 103 -11.53 -14.13 9.40
N ASN A 104 -11.53 -15.44 9.62
CA ASN A 104 -10.51 -16.11 10.46
C ASN A 104 -9.16 -16.29 9.74
N ASN A 105 -9.18 -16.31 8.41
CA ASN A 105 -8.02 -16.45 7.51
C ASN A 105 -7.35 -15.11 7.15
N LEU A 106 -7.66 -14.04 7.86
CA LEU A 106 -7.08 -12.71 7.65
C LEU A 106 -6.36 -12.27 8.92
N ASN A 107 -5.23 -11.58 8.85
CA ASN A 107 -4.65 -10.89 9.99
C ASN A 107 -4.02 -9.56 9.57
N PHE A 108 -3.85 -8.63 10.51
CA PHE A 108 -3.10 -7.39 10.28
C PHE A 108 -2.01 -7.22 11.32
N MET A 109 -0.84 -6.76 10.89
CA MET A 109 0.34 -6.60 11.74
C MET A 109 1.07 -5.28 11.46
N HIS A 110 1.48 -4.60 12.52
CA HIS A 110 2.36 -3.43 12.42
C HIS A 110 3.78 -3.90 12.14
N LEU A 111 4.31 -3.57 10.97
CA LEU A 111 5.64 -3.97 10.54
C LEU A 111 6.19 -3.00 9.49
N ASP A 112 7.45 -2.60 9.68
CA ASP A 112 8.24 -1.87 8.70
C ASP A 112 9.01 -2.84 7.81
N ILE A 113 8.52 -3.04 6.58
CA ILE A 113 9.11 -4.00 5.63
C ILE A 113 10.53 -3.62 5.22
N SER A 114 10.93 -2.36 5.37
CA SER A 114 12.30 -1.93 5.07
C SER A 114 13.31 -2.36 6.13
N LYS A 115 12.84 -2.81 7.30
CA LYS A 115 13.68 -3.20 8.43
C LYS A 115 13.62 -4.69 8.75
N SER A 116 12.51 -5.35 8.44
CA SER A 116 12.29 -6.75 8.81
C SER A 116 11.52 -7.51 7.73
N THR A 117 11.76 -8.82 7.63
CA THR A 117 10.95 -9.73 6.82
C THR A 117 9.58 -9.99 7.46
N ALA A 118 8.59 -10.32 6.65
CA ALA A 118 7.32 -10.84 7.13
C ALA A 118 7.50 -12.21 7.82
N PRO A 119 6.60 -12.60 8.75
CA PRO A 119 6.84 -13.69 9.70
C PRO A 119 6.72 -15.09 9.09
N ARG A 120 6.18 -15.19 7.87
CA ARG A 120 6.00 -16.45 7.14
C ARG A 120 6.45 -16.27 5.69
N LYS A 121 6.42 -17.38 4.94
CA LYS A 121 6.63 -17.36 3.50
C LYS A 121 5.29 -17.32 2.77
N TYR A 122 5.17 -16.48 1.77
CA TYR A 122 3.93 -16.24 1.02
C TYR A 122 4.05 -16.71 -0.43
N SER A 123 2.97 -17.27 -0.97
CA SER A 123 2.89 -17.60 -2.40
C SER A 123 2.75 -16.36 -3.28
N PHE A 124 2.19 -15.27 -2.73
CA PHE A 124 1.98 -14.03 -3.43
C PHE A 124 2.16 -12.82 -2.50
N ILE A 125 2.91 -11.82 -2.94
CA ILE A 125 3.12 -10.56 -2.21
C ILE A 125 2.70 -9.41 -3.10
N MET A 126 1.97 -8.44 -2.55
CA MET A 126 1.53 -7.24 -3.25
C MET A 126 1.98 -5.99 -2.50
N CYS A 127 2.54 -5.02 -3.24
CA CYS A 127 2.91 -3.69 -2.74
C CYS A 127 2.41 -2.66 -3.75
N VAL A 128 1.39 -1.90 -3.38
CA VAL A 128 0.64 -1.02 -4.29
C VAL A 128 0.62 0.39 -3.75
N ASP A 129 1.25 1.32 -4.48
CA ASP A 129 1.31 2.75 -4.16
C ASP A 129 1.95 3.00 -2.77
N VAL A 130 3.03 2.27 -2.48
CA VAL A 130 3.73 2.24 -1.17
C VAL A 130 5.25 2.37 -1.33
N LEU A 131 5.86 1.71 -2.31
CA LEU A 131 7.32 1.66 -2.46
C LEU A 131 7.95 3.04 -2.72
N GLU A 132 7.21 3.98 -3.32
CA GLU A 132 7.58 5.38 -3.53
C GLU A 132 7.71 6.21 -2.26
N HIS A 133 7.18 5.70 -1.15
CA HIS A 133 7.24 6.30 0.17
C HIS A 133 8.30 5.68 1.07
N ILE A 134 8.95 4.58 0.63
CA ILE A 134 9.96 3.89 1.41
C ILE A 134 11.34 4.45 1.07
N ASN A 135 12.02 5.00 2.08
CA ASN A 135 13.37 5.55 1.91
C ASN A 135 14.41 4.49 1.54
N ASN A 136 14.36 3.33 2.21
CA ASN A 136 15.26 2.20 1.95
C ASN A 136 14.53 1.11 1.15
N ASP A 137 14.16 1.48 -0.08
CA ASP A 137 13.38 0.65 -1.00
C ASP A 137 14.09 -0.66 -1.38
N ALA A 138 15.42 -0.65 -1.52
CA ALA A 138 16.21 -1.84 -1.78
C ALA A 138 16.05 -2.90 -0.67
N ASP A 139 16.11 -2.48 0.59
CA ASP A 139 15.91 -3.39 1.73
C ASP A 139 14.45 -3.86 1.82
N ALA A 140 13.49 -2.99 1.51
CA ALA A 140 12.08 -3.39 1.41
C ALA A 140 11.85 -4.46 0.34
N VAL A 141 12.39 -4.27 -0.87
CA VAL A 141 12.28 -5.28 -1.94
C VAL A 141 13.02 -6.56 -1.55
N ARG A 142 14.20 -6.47 -0.93
CA ARG A 142 14.93 -7.64 -0.42
C ARG A 142 14.12 -8.39 0.63
N ASN A 143 13.50 -7.71 1.58
CA ASN A 143 12.72 -8.34 2.63
C ASN A 143 11.42 -8.95 2.09
N MET A 144 10.75 -8.32 1.12
CA MET A 144 9.63 -8.93 0.40
C MET A 144 10.07 -10.21 -0.31
N ALA A 145 11.18 -10.15 -1.04
CA ALA A 145 11.80 -11.29 -1.69
C ALA A 145 12.11 -12.44 -0.70
N LEU A 146 12.75 -12.14 0.41
CA LEU A 146 13.03 -13.10 1.48
C LEU A 146 11.76 -13.62 2.15
N SER A 147 10.63 -12.93 2.07
CA SER A 147 9.33 -13.43 2.55
C SER A 147 8.56 -14.23 1.49
N LEU A 148 9.11 -14.41 0.29
CA LEU A 148 8.48 -15.17 -0.78
C LEU A 148 8.81 -16.66 -0.66
N ARG A 149 7.83 -17.52 -1.00
CA ARG A 149 8.08 -18.94 -1.25
C ARG A 149 8.83 -19.12 -2.57
N GLU A 150 9.48 -20.27 -2.71
CA GLU A 150 9.98 -20.71 -4.01
C GLU A 150 8.82 -20.79 -5.02
N GLY A 151 9.03 -20.26 -6.23
CA GLY A 151 7.99 -20.14 -7.25
C GLY A 151 6.88 -19.13 -6.94
N GLY A 152 6.99 -18.36 -5.85
CA GLY A 152 6.05 -17.28 -5.54
C GLY A 152 6.24 -16.05 -6.43
N HIS A 153 5.28 -15.14 -6.40
CA HIS A 153 5.32 -13.91 -7.20
C HIS A 153 5.13 -12.65 -6.35
N ILE A 154 5.77 -11.56 -6.78
CA ILE A 154 5.61 -10.22 -6.21
C ILE A 154 4.94 -9.32 -7.26
N TYR A 155 3.88 -8.63 -6.86
CA TYR A 155 3.25 -7.57 -7.64
C TYR A 155 3.61 -6.21 -7.04
N LEU A 156 4.32 -5.40 -7.83
CA LEU A 156 4.67 -4.02 -7.49
C LEU A 156 3.87 -3.05 -8.37
N SER A 157 3.17 -2.11 -7.75
CA SER A 157 2.58 -0.95 -8.43
C SER A 157 3.14 0.32 -7.82
N VAL A 158 3.73 1.16 -8.67
CA VAL A 158 4.28 2.46 -8.30
C VAL A 158 3.86 3.50 -9.34
N PRO A 159 3.73 4.77 -8.96
CA PRO A 159 3.50 5.87 -9.89
C PRO A 159 4.59 5.94 -10.97
N ASN A 160 4.17 6.03 -12.23
CA ASN A 160 5.09 6.12 -13.37
C ASN A 160 5.63 7.55 -13.52
N LYS A 161 6.95 7.69 -13.45
CA LYS A 161 7.68 8.95 -13.66
C LYS A 161 7.33 9.66 -14.97
N PHE A 162 7.01 8.89 -16.03
CA PHE A 162 6.71 9.42 -17.37
C PHE A 162 5.23 9.64 -17.64
N SER A 163 4.35 9.54 -16.64
CA SER A 163 2.95 9.88 -16.83
C SER A 163 2.82 11.36 -17.18
N LEU A 164 2.30 11.65 -18.37
CA LEU A 164 2.01 13.03 -18.80
C LEU A 164 1.10 13.75 -17.79
N PHE A 165 0.20 13.01 -17.14
CA PHE A 165 -0.62 13.54 -16.06
C PHE A 165 0.22 14.05 -14.88
N TYR A 166 1.22 13.29 -14.41
CA TYR A 166 2.10 13.72 -13.31
C TYR A 166 3.08 14.83 -13.72
N ILE A 167 3.46 14.90 -14.99
CA ILE A 167 4.38 15.93 -15.51
C ILE A 167 3.70 17.31 -15.55
N PHE A 168 2.44 17.36 -16.00
CA PHE A 168 1.70 18.62 -16.19
C PHE A 168 0.75 18.97 -15.04
N ASN A 169 0.22 17.97 -14.34
CA ASN A 169 -0.70 18.10 -13.22
C ASN A 169 -0.20 17.25 -12.06
N ASP A 170 0.93 17.64 -11.47
CA ASP A 170 1.40 17.02 -10.23
C ASP A 170 0.27 17.13 -9.17
N PRO A 171 -0.38 16.03 -8.78
CA PRO A 171 -1.56 16.07 -7.92
C PRO A 171 -1.20 16.29 -6.45
N HIS A 172 0.08 16.43 -6.13
CA HIS A 172 0.60 16.53 -4.76
C HIS A 172 1.01 17.97 -4.44
N TYR A 173 1.65 18.65 -5.38
CA TYR A 173 2.27 19.97 -5.20
C TYR A 173 1.82 20.99 -6.25
N HIS A 174 1.17 20.55 -7.35
CA HIS A 174 0.74 21.39 -8.48
C HIS A 174 1.89 22.20 -9.12
N VAL A 175 3.13 21.72 -9.01
CA VAL A 175 4.30 22.35 -9.63
C VAL A 175 4.69 21.52 -10.87
N PRO A 176 4.65 22.11 -12.08
CA PRO A 176 4.99 21.38 -13.29
C PRO A 176 6.45 20.93 -13.29
N PHE A 177 6.74 19.80 -13.94
CA PHE A 177 8.08 19.20 -14.12
C PHE A 177 8.79 18.67 -12.86
N VAL A 178 8.27 18.89 -11.65
CA VAL A 178 8.87 18.36 -10.41
C VAL A 178 8.96 16.83 -10.43
N ALA A 179 7.98 16.17 -11.04
CA ALA A 179 7.97 14.72 -11.28
C ALA A 179 9.21 14.19 -12.03
N LEU A 180 9.90 15.02 -12.82
CA LEU A 180 11.07 14.61 -13.60
C LEU A 180 12.38 14.72 -12.80
N MET A 181 12.38 15.51 -11.73
CA MET A 181 13.59 15.88 -10.98
C MET A 181 14.03 14.77 -10.02
N ARG A 182 15.31 14.82 -9.60
CA ARG A 182 15.79 13.95 -8.52
C ARG A 182 15.13 14.35 -7.21
N GLN A 183 14.71 13.38 -6.40
CA GLN A 183 13.94 13.58 -5.17
C GLN A 183 14.54 14.65 -4.23
N LYS A 184 15.88 14.67 -4.06
CA LYS A 184 16.57 15.69 -3.25
C LYS A 184 16.33 17.12 -3.75
N TRP A 185 16.33 17.33 -5.07
CA TRP A 185 16.12 18.65 -5.68
C TRP A 185 14.64 19.03 -5.67
N ALA A 186 13.77 18.06 -5.94
CA ALA A 186 12.32 18.25 -5.83
C ALA A 186 11.93 18.73 -4.42
N ASN A 187 12.43 18.08 -3.36
CA ASN A 187 12.21 18.49 -1.97
C ASN A 187 12.66 19.93 -1.69
N VAL A 188 13.84 20.33 -2.19
CA VAL A 188 14.37 21.70 -2.02
C VAL A 188 13.51 22.73 -2.75
N ILE A 189 13.08 22.44 -3.97
CA ILE A 189 12.28 23.38 -4.76
C ILE A 189 10.88 23.50 -4.16
N VAL A 190 10.21 22.38 -3.87
CA VAL A 190 8.87 22.35 -3.27
C VAL A 190 8.84 23.07 -1.92
N SER A 191 9.83 22.82 -1.04
CA SER A 191 9.89 23.51 0.27
C SER A 191 10.10 25.03 0.14
N LYS A 192 10.94 25.47 -0.81
CA LYS A 192 11.19 26.90 -1.06
C LYS A 192 10.02 27.61 -1.73
N LEU A 193 9.43 27.01 -2.77
CA LEU A 193 8.36 27.63 -3.57
C LEU A 193 7.04 27.70 -2.80
N LEU A 194 6.67 26.63 -2.08
CA LEU A 194 5.38 26.54 -1.41
C LEU A 194 5.41 27.12 0.02
N ARG A 195 6.56 27.62 0.51
CA ARG A 195 6.78 28.16 1.87
C ARG A 195 6.14 27.29 2.98
N ARG A 196 6.01 26.00 2.74
CA ARG A 196 5.45 25.04 3.68
C ARG A 196 6.58 24.10 4.04
N ASN A 197 6.94 24.07 5.33
CA ASN A 197 7.48 22.87 5.94
C ASN A 197 6.37 21.82 5.86
N THR A 198 6.18 21.21 4.67
CA THR A 198 5.09 20.27 4.44
C THR A 198 5.26 19.02 5.29
N GLY A 199 6.47 18.71 5.78
CA GLY A 199 6.75 17.51 6.56
C GLY A 199 6.45 16.21 5.82
N VAL A 200 6.19 16.30 4.52
CA VAL A 200 5.86 15.20 3.61
C VAL A 200 6.92 15.21 2.52
N ASP A 201 7.78 14.21 2.51
CA ASP A 201 8.78 13.99 1.47
C ASP A 201 8.10 13.84 0.10
N VAL A 202 8.67 14.51 -0.91
CA VAL A 202 8.26 14.32 -2.32
C VAL A 202 8.44 12.85 -2.66
N GLN A 203 7.37 12.24 -3.17
CA GLN A 203 7.37 10.82 -3.53
C GLN A 203 8.46 10.50 -4.55
N LYS A 204 9.09 9.34 -4.40
CA LYS A 204 10.02 8.84 -5.41
C LYS A 204 9.23 8.27 -6.58
N LEU A 205 9.24 8.95 -7.72
CA LEU A 205 8.66 8.40 -8.95
C LEU A 205 9.65 7.45 -9.62
N TYR A 206 9.15 6.31 -10.10
CA TYR A 206 9.97 5.30 -10.75
C TYR A 206 9.71 5.23 -12.25
N SER A 207 10.77 5.02 -13.02
CA SER A 207 10.68 4.46 -14.37
C SER A 207 10.66 2.93 -14.33
N ARG A 208 10.29 2.30 -15.44
CA ARG A 208 10.39 0.83 -15.58
C ARG A 208 11.84 0.34 -15.38
N SER A 209 12.82 1.10 -15.88
CA SER A 209 14.24 0.83 -15.69
C SER A 209 14.65 0.88 -14.22
N ASP A 210 14.16 1.86 -13.46
CA ASP A 210 14.47 1.98 -12.02
C ASP A 210 13.98 0.75 -11.25
N ILE A 211 12.75 0.30 -11.51
CA ILE A 211 12.21 -0.92 -10.88
C ILE A 211 12.98 -2.17 -11.32
N LYS A 212 13.34 -2.29 -12.61
CA LYS A 212 14.20 -3.40 -13.09
C LYS A 212 15.54 -3.44 -12.34
N HIS A 213 16.24 -2.32 -12.26
CA HIS A 213 17.52 -2.24 -11.56
C HIS A 213 17.37 -2.56 -10.07
N LEU A 214 16.31 -2.07 -9.43
CA LEU A 214 16.02 -2.36 -8.03
C LEU A 214 15.81 -3.87 -7.81
N CYS A 215 14.97 -4.53 -8.62
CA CYS A 215 14.74 -5.97 -8.55
C CYS A 215 16.02 -6.78 -8.84
N TYR A 216 16.80 -6.41 -9.86
CA TYR A 216 18.07 -7.08 -10.16
C TYR A 216 19.09 -6.93 -9.03
N SER A 217 19.13 -5.77 -8.36
CA SER A 217 20.05 -5.54 -7.23
C SER A 217 19.80 -6.46 -6.03
N VAL A 218 18.63 -7.08 -5.96
CA VAL A 218 18.26 -8.04 -4.90
C VAL A 218 18.13 -9.48 -5.44
N GLY A 219 18.57 -9.73 -6.68
CA GLY A 219 18.61 -11.06 -7.28
C GLY A 219 17.31 -11.55 -7.93
N TYR A 220 16.37 -10.65 -8.24
CA TYR A 220 15.08 -11.02 -8.85
C TYR A 220 14.96 -10.56 -10.30
N ASN A 221 14.44 -11.44 -11.15
CA ASN A 221 14.13 -11.14 -12.55
C ASN A 221 12.68 -10.68 -12.70
N ILE A 222 12.46 -9.58 -13.41
CA ILE A 222 11.12 -9.13 -13.79
C ILE A 222 10.69 -9.89 -15.05
N GLN A 223 9.57 -10.61 -14.97
CA GLN A 223 8.89 -11.22 -16.12
C GLN A 223 8.11 -10.17 -16.92
#